data_AF-K2G6C4-F1
#
_entry.id   AF-K2G6C4-F1
#
_cell.length_a   1.000
_cell.length_b   1.000
_cell.length_c   1.000
_cell.angle_alpha   90.00
_cell.angle_beta   90.00
_cell.angle_gamma   90.00
#
_symmetry.space_group_name_H-M   'P 1'
#
loop_
_entity.id
_entity.type
_entity.pdbx_description
1 polymer ?
#
loop_
_entity_poly.entity_id
_entity_poly.type
_entity_poly.pdbx_seq_one_letter_code
_entity_poly.pdbx_strand_id
1 'polypeptide(L)'
;MNKDVFFSSSTVKNFLNKLSYYLKSLPNDDRYRHIEEIKSELYEYALELDASKSVNDREIPEDVVNNFAPPKVIADEITEEYKDELGYYHKSNNNLIKYYTVFSIATLGGLSLPILFGEMNISSSLPLILFFLGSNIWFVSNRKILWNHHLLHYFQKMIRFCASALVALPLAFFAIRIIITSKIELFTLNYLIAYLTVTGCYLFFLAMMYRRNKQD
;
A
#
# COMPACT_ATOMS: atom_id res chain seq x y z
N MET A 1 -11.42 -27.26 25.34
CA MET A 1 -11.12 -25.83 25.08
C MET A 1 -12.10 -25.21 24.09
N ASN A 2 -12.57 -23.98 24.35
CA ASN A 2 -13.39 -23.21 23.40
C ASN A 2 -12.49 -22.37 22.47
N LYS A 3 -12.70 -22.48 21.15
CA LYS A 3 -11.91 -21.81 20.12
C LYS A 3 -11.87 -20.28 20.29
N ASP A 4 -13.01 -19.65 20.51
CA ASP A 4 -13.11 -18.19 20.62
C ASP A 4 -12.42 -17.68 21.90
N VAL A 5 -12.49 -18.46 22.98
CA VAL A 5 -11.82 -18.13 24.25
C VAL A 5 -10.30 -18.21 24.10
N PHE A 6 -9.78 -19.24 23.41
CA PHE A 6 -8.35 -19.40 23.19
C PHE A 6 -7.75 -18.26 22.36
N PHE A 7 -8.35 -17.95 21.21
CA PHE A 7 -7.85 -16.92 20.30
C PHE A 7 -8.11 -15.48 20.75
N SER A 8 -9.02 -15.27 21.71
CA SER A 8 -9.22 -13.96 22.34
C SER A 8 -8.17 -13.64 23.40
N SER A 9 -7.33 -14.60 23.80
CA SER A 9 -6.24 -14.36 24.75
C SER A 9 -5.23 -13.35 24.19
N SER A 10 -4.74 -12.48 25.06
CA SER A 10 -3.78 -11.43 24.67
C SER A 10 -2.47 -12.02 24.15
N THR A 11 -2.03 -13.15 24.71
CA THR A 11 -0.80 -13.86 24.35
C THR A 11 -0.85 -14.42 22.94
N VAL A 12 -1.89 -15.21 22.61
CA VAL A 12 -2.07 -15.79 21.27
C VAL A 12 -2.29 -14.70 20.23
N LYS A 13 -3.10 -13.67 20.55
CA LYS A 13 -3.31 -12.54 19.65
C LYS A 13 -2.01 -11.77 19.36
N ASN A 14 -1.18 -11.55 20.37
CA ASN A 14 0.11 -10.87 20.20
C ASN A 14 1.08 -11.73 19.38
N PHE A 15 1.11 -13.05 19.61
CA PHE A 15 1.90 -13.99 18.83
C PHE A 15 1.53 -13.94 17.34
N LEU A 16 0.24 -14.08 17.01
CA LEU A 16 -0.26 -14.06 15.63
C LEU A 16 -0.04 -12.69 14.95
N ASN A 17 -0.20 -11.59 15.68
CA ASN A 17 0.07 -10.26 15.15
C ASN A 17 1.56 -10.08 14.81
N LYS A 18 2.47 -10.56 15.67
CA LYS A 18 3.91 -10.53 15.39
C LYS A 18 4.28 -11.42 14.21
N LEU A 19 3.70 -12.61 14.11
CA LEU A 19 3.93 -13.52 12.98
C LEU A 19 3.49 -12.86 11.67
N SER A 20 2.26 -12.32 11.63
CA SER A 20 1.73 -11.57 10.49
C SER A 20 2.63 -10.40 10.07
N TYR A 21 3.18 -9.69 11.06
CA TYR A 21 4.12 -8.60 10.82
C TYR A 21 5.42 -9.08 10.15
N TYR A 22 5.99 -10.20 10.60
CA TYR A 22 7.22 -10.74 10.02
C TYR A 22 6.99 -11.36 8.62
N LEU A 23 5.80 -11.91 8.35
CA LEU A 23 5.42 -12.46 7.05
C LEU A 23 4.98 -11.40 6.01
N LYS A 24 5.16 -10.11 6.28
CA LYS A 24 4.77 -9.02 5.35
C LYS A 24 5.48 -9.06 3.99
N SER A 25 6.59 -9.75 3.89
CA SER A 25 7.31 -9.96 2.64
C SER A 25 6.53 -10.84 1.65
N LEU A 26 5.66 -11.73 2.15
CA LEU A 26 4.86 -12.64 1.33
C LEU A 26 3.61 -11.96 0.75
N PRO A 27 3.10 -12.47 -0.39
CA PRO A 27 1.78 -12.11 -0.90
C PRO A 27 0.69 -12.28 0.16
N ASN A 28 -0.33 -11.42 0.13
CA ASN A 28 -1.39 -11.41 1.13
C ASN A 28 -2.11 -12.77 1.24
N ASP A 29 -2.32 -13.47 0.12
CA ASP A 29 -3.01 -14.75 0.09
C ASP A 29 -2.17 -15.86 0.73
N ASP A 30 -0.86 -15.89 0.47
CA ASP A 30 0.07 -16.86 1.07
C ASP A 30 0.31 -16.55 2.54
N ARG A 31 0.46 -15.27 2.91
CA ARG A 31 0.52 -14.85 4.31
C ARG A 31 -0.74 -15.29 5.07
N TYR A 32 -1.93 -15.12 4.48
CA TYR A 32 -3.17 -15.56 5.10
C TYR A 32 -3.19 -17.08 5.28
N ARG A 33 -2.78 -17.85 4.26
CA ARG A 33 -2.69 -19.31 4.33
C ARG A 33 -1.80 -19.77 5.49
N HIS A 34 -0.57 -19.26 5.56
CA HIS A 34 0.38 -19.58 6.64
C HIS A 34 -0.14 -19.20 8.03
N ILE A 35 -0.81 -18.05 8.16
CA ILE A 35 -1.41 -17.65 9.45
C ILE A 35 -2.53 -18.61 9.86
N GLU A 36 -3.37 -19.07 8.92
CA GLU A 36 -4.45 -20.01 9.23
C GLU A 36 -3.94 -21.42 9.53
N GLU A 37 -2.85 -21.85 8.90
CA GLU A 37 -2.15 -23.10 9.21
C GLU A 37 -1.61 -23.05 10.65
N ILE A 38 -0.81 -22.04 10.99
CA ILE A 38 -0.28 -21.88 12.36
C ILE A 38 -1.38 -21.70 13.39
N LYS A 39 -2.48 -21.00 13.08
CA LYS A 39 -3.65 -20.94 13.97
C LYS A 39 -4.22 -22.32 14.24
N SER A 40 -4.33 -23.15 13.20
CA SER A 40 -4.89 -24.49 13.33
C SER A 40 -4.00 -25.35 14.22
N GLU A 41 -2.68 -25.31 14.01
CA GLU A 41 -1.69 -26.03 14.84
C GLU A 41 -1.71 -25.58 16.31
N LEU A 42 -1.76 -24.26 16.56
CA LEU A 42 -1.86 -23.72 17.92
C LEU A 42 -3.12 -24.23 18.64
N TYR A 43 -4.24 -24.32 17.91
CA TYR A 43 -5.50 -24.78 18.49
C TYR A 43 -5.54 -26.29 18.69
N GLU A 44 -4.97 -27.08 17.77
CA GLU A 44 -4.81 -28.52 17.94
C GLU A 44 -3.98 -28.84 19.19
N TYR A 45 -2.85 -28.16 19.36
CA TYR A 45 -2.02 -28.33 20.55
C TYR A 45 -2.73 -27.90 21.84
N ALA A 46 -3.54 -26.83 21.78
CA ALA A 46 -4.38 -26.43 22.91
C ALA A 46 -5.41 -27.50 23.30
N LEU A 47 -6.00 -28.21 22.32
CA LEU A 47 -6.93 -29.31 22.57
C LEU A 47 -6.25 -30.52 23.19
N GLU A 48 -5.02 -30.84 22.79
CA GLU A 48 -4.23 -31.93 23.38
C GLU A 48 -3.90 -31.65 24.85
N LEU A 49 -3.49 -30.42 25.17
CA LEU A 49 -3.22 -29.99 26.55
C LEU A 49 -4.49 -30.04 27.42
N ASP A 50 -5.60 -29.52 26.90
CA ASP A 50 -6.91 -29.55 27.57
C ASP A 50 -7.40 -31.00 27.82
N ALA A 51 -7.24 -31.89 26.85
CA ALA A 51 -7.60 -33.31 26.96
C ALA A 51 -6.73 -34.07 27.96
N SER A 52 -5.45 -33.72 28.06
CA SER A 52 -4.51 -34.34 29.01
C SER A 52 -4.74 -33.92 30.47
N LYS A 53 -5.56 -32.88 30.72
CA LYS A 53 -5.78 -32.24 32.05
C LYS A 53 -4.47 -31.86 32.78
N SER A 54 -3.39 -31.68 32.03
CA SER A 54 -2.06 -31.42 32.57
C SER A 54 -1.89 -29.99 33.07
N VAL A 55 -2.71 -29.06 32.58
CA VAL A 55 -2.62 -27.62 32.81
C VAL A 55 -4.01 -27.05 33.07
N ASN A 56 -4.09 -25.96 33.85
CA ASN A 56 -5.32 -25.23 34.09
C ASN A 56 -5.76 -24.46 32.83
N ASP A 57 -7.05 -24.43 32.50
CA ASP A 57 -7.58 -23.83 31.26
C ASP A 57 -7.11 -22.38 31.01
N ARG A 58 -6.77 -21.64 32.07
CA ARG A 58 -6.28 -20.26 32.00
C ARG A 58 -4.81 -20.12 31.60
N GLU A 59 -4.01 -21.17 31.80
CA GLU A 59 -2.57 -21.20 31.53
C GLU A 59 -2.26 -21.80 30.15
N ILE A 60 -3.20 -22.57 29.59
CA ILE A 60 -3.09 -23.20 28.25
C ILE A 60 -2.64 -22.21 27.15
N PRO A 61 -3.15 -20.96 27.04
CA PRO A 61 -2.68 -20.04 26.00
C PRO A 61 -1.20 -19.64 26.12
N GLU A 62 -0.66 -19.53 27.34
CA GLU A 62 0.75 -19.23 27.55
C GLU A 62 1.62 -20.44 27.26
N ASP A 63 1.22 -21.61 27.74
CA ASP A 63 1.96 -22.86 27.51
C ASP A 63 2.01 -23.23 26.03
N VAL A 64 0.91 -23.07 25.30
CA VAL A 64 0.90 -23.28 23.85
C VAL A 64 1.90 -22.37 23.15
N VAL A 65 1.87 -21.07 23.45
CA VAL A 65 2.78 -20.10 22.80
C VAL A 65 4.24 -20.32 23.21
N ASN A 66 4.51 -20.72 24.45
CA ASN A 66 5.86 -20.98 24.95
C ASN A 66 6.49 -22.24 24.34
N ASN A 67 5.67 -23.24 23.98
CA ASN A 67 6.13 -24.45 23.30
C ASN A 67 6.32 -24.26 21.79
N PHE A 68 5.77 -23.20 21.21
CA PHE A 68 6.00 -22.85 19.82
C PHE A 68 7.30 -22.06 19.64
N ALA A 69 7.91 -22.21 18.46
CA ALA A 69 9.02 -21.37 18.07
C ALA A 69 8.60 -19.88 18.06
N PRO A 70 9.52 -18.94 18.35
CA PRO A 70 9.19 -17.52 18.32
C PRO A 70 8.66 -17.10 16.93
N PRO A 71 7.71 -16.15 16.85
CA PRO A 71 7.10 -15.73 15.57
C PRO A 71 8.09 -15.35 14.47
N LYS A 72 9.25 -14.82 14.87
CA LYS A 72 10.31 -14.44 13.93
C LYS A 72 10.98 -15.67 13.31
N VAL A 73 11.24 -16.72 14.10
CA VAL A 73 11.88 -17.95 13.62
C VAL A 73 10.96 -18.66 12.64
N ILE A 74 9.68 -18.79 12.98
CA ILE A 74 8.65 -19.36 12.08
C ILE A 74 8.59 -18.55 10.78
N ALA A 75 8.59 -17.21 10.87
CA ALA A 75 8.58 -16.37 9.69
C ALA A 75 9.85 -16.51 8.84
N ASP A 76 11.01 -16.65 9.47
CA ASP A 76 12.30 -16.85 8.78
C ASP A 76 12.30 -18.20 8.04
N GLU A 77 11.80 -19.28 8.66
CA GLU A 77 11.65 -20.61 8.04
C GLU A 77 10.71 -20.57 6.82
N ILE A 78 9.51 -19.99 7.00
CA ILE A 78 8.55 -19.82 5.91
C ILE A 78 9.16 -18.95 4.82
N THR A 79 9.81 -17.84 5.14
CA THR A 79 10.35 -16.94 4.10
C THR A 79 11.56 -17.52 3.38
N GLU A 80 12.32 -18.41 4.01
CA GLU A 80 13.42 -19.14 3.38
C GLU A 80 12.93 -20.10 2.29
N GLU A 81 11.80 -20.79 2.52
CA GLU A 81 11.17 -21.65 1.51
C GLU A 81 10.74 -20.85 0.26
N TYR A 82 10.38 -19.58 0.43
CA TYR A 82 9.91 -18.72 -0.66
C TYR A 82 10.99 -17.77 -1.19
N LYS A 83 12.26 -17.95 -0.84
CA LYS A 83 13.33 -16.97 -1.10
C LYS A 83 13.49 -16.59 -2.58
N ASP A 84 13.41 -17.57 -3.47
CA ASP A 84 13.53 -17.37 -4.92
C ASP A 84 12.29 -16.66 -5.50
N GLU A 85 11.10 -17.06 -5.06
CA GLU A 85 9.84 -16.43 -5.45
C GLU A 85 9.75 -14.99 -4.92
N LEU A 86 10.16 -14.75 -3.67
CA LEU A 86 10.22 -13.45 -3.03
C LEU A 86 11.11 -12.49 -3.80
N GLY A 87 12.25 -12.96 -4.32
CA GLY A 87 13.14 -12.17 -5.18
C GLY A 87 12.45 -11.72 -6.47
N TYR A 88 11.72 -12.63 -7.13
CA TYR A 88 10.92 -12.32 -8.31
C TYR A 88 9.78 -11.35 -8.00
N TYR A 89 9.01 -11.60 -6.94
CA TYR A 89 7.91 -10.74 -6.53
C TYR A 89 8.37 -9.35 -6.13
N HIS A 90 9.49 -9.21 -5.41
CA HIS A 90 10.05 -7.90 -5.04
C HIS A 90 10.50 -7.09 -6.26
N LYS A 91 11.17 -7.74 -7.23
CA LYS A 91 11.61 -7.09 -8.46
C LYS A 91 10.42 -6.69 -9.35
N SER A 92 9.45 -7.59 -9.50
CA SER A 92 8.21 -7.34 -10.24
C SER A 92 7.40 -6.19 -9.62
N ASN A 93 7.20 -6.22 -8.30
CA ASN A 93 6.48 -5.19 -7.56
C ASN A 93 7.14 -3.80 -7.69
N ASN A 94 8.47 -3.72 -7.62
CA ASN A 94 9.20 -2.47 -7.85
C ASN A 94 9.01 -1.92 -9.26
N ASN A 95 8.98 -2.76 -10.29
CA ASN A 95 8.74 -2.32 -11.65
C ASN A 95 7.30 -1.85 -11.85
N LEU A 96 6.33 -2.61 -11.33
CA LEU A 96 4.91 -2.26 -11.38
C LEU A 96 4.62 -0.90 -10.75
N ILE A 97 5.25 -0.58 -9.62
CA ILE A 97 5.08 0.71 -8.95
C ILE A 97 5.71 1.85 -9.75
N LYS A 98 6.84 1.62 -10.42
CA LYS A 98 7.42 2.61 -11.33
C LYS A 98 6.49 2.90 -12.51
N TYR A 99 5.87 1.88 -13.10
CA TYR A 99 4.87 2.07 -14.15
C TYR A 99 3.66 2.85 -13.64
N TYR A 100 3.15 2.51 -12.45
CA TYR A 100 2.09 3.28 -11.79
C TYR A 100 2.49 4.76 -11.65
N THR A 101 3.71 5.03 -11.16
CA THR A 101 4.23 6.39 -10.97
C THR A 101 4.20 7.17 -12.27
N VAL A 102 4.64 6.57 -13.38
CA VAL A 102 4.60 7.22 -14.70
C VAL A 102 3.15 7.46 -15.14
N PHE A 103 2.30 6.44 -15.12
CA PHE A 103 0.94 6.54 -15.62
C PHE A 103 0.00 7.40 -14.77
N SER A 104 0.36 7.66 -13.51
CA SER A 104 -0.40 8.55 -12.63
C SER A 104 0.21 9.95 -12.57
N ILE A 105 1.49 10.07 -12.22
CA ILE A 105 2.10 11.38 -11.93
C ILE A 105 2.51 12.08 -13.21
N ALA A 106 3.08 11.38 -14.19
CA ALA A 106 3.50 12.02 -15.43
C ALA A 106 2.29 12.43 -16.28
N THR A 107 1.22 11.65 -16.27
CA THR A 107 -0.04 12.00 -16.96
C THR A 107 -0.73 13.19 -16.30
N LEU A 108 -0.78 13.24 -14.97
CA LEU A 108 -1.27 14.40 -14.24
C LEU A 108 -0.38 15.62 -14.49
N GLY A 109 0.95 15.46 -14.56
CA GLY A 109 1.85 16.51 -15.00
C GLY A 109 1.55 17.00 -16.43
N GLY A 110 1.32 16.09 -17.37
CA GLY A 110 0.92 16.42 -18.75
C GLY A 110 -0.41 17.17 -18.83
N LEU A 111 -1.36 16.84 -17.94
CA LEU A 111 -2.63 17.57 -17.81
C LEU A 111 -2.47 19.00 -17.29
N SER A 112 -1.27 19.46 -16.94
CA SER A 112 -1.03 20.88 -16.69
C SER A 112 -0.80 21.70 -17.98
N LEU A 113 -0.47 21.06 -19.10
CA LEU A 113 -0.20 21.73 -20.39
C LEU A 113 -1.34 22.61 -20.93
N PRO A 114 -2.63 22.25 -20.76
CA PRO A 114 -3.73 23.15 -21.14
C PRO A 114 -3.67 24.53 -20.49
N ILE A 115 -3.04 24.67 -19.32
CA ILE A 115 -2.79 25.96 -18.67
C ILE A 115 -1.79 26.79 -19.49
N LEU A 116 -0.73 26.17 -19.99
CA LEU A 116 0.26 26.83 -20.83
C LEU A 116 -0.32 27.23 -22.19
N PHE A 117 -1.13 26.35 -22.79
CA PHE A 117 -1.73 26.61 -24.10
C PHE A 117 -2.97 27.50 -24.04
N GLY A 118 -3.61 27.63 -22.88
CA GLY A 118 -4.85 28.38 -22.69
C GLY A 118 -6.08 27.75 -23.35
N GLU A 119 -5.96 26.48 -23.75
CA GLU A 119 -7.04 25.67 -24.28
C GLU A 119 -6.78 24.19 -24.00
N MET A 120 -7.83 23.37 -23.99
CA MET A 120 -7.72 21.92 -23.83
C MET A 120 -8.04 21.22 -25.14
N ASN A 121 -7.03 20.60 -25.74
CA ASN A 121 -7.26 19.66 -26.82
C ASN A 121 -7.74 18.33 -26.22
N ILE A 122 -9.02 18.03 -26.39
CA ILE A 122 -9.64 16.82 -25.85
C ILE A 122 -8.98 15.56 -26.42
N SER A 123 -8.63 15.55 -27.71
CA SER A 123 -8.01 14.38 -28.36
C SER A 123 -6.68 14.02 -27.71
N SER A 124 -5.83 15.02 -27.43
CA SER A 124 -4.53 14.81 -26.78
C SER A 124 -4.64 14.58 -25.26
N SER A 125 -5.66 15.16 -24.62
CA SER A 125 -5.83 15.07 -23.16
C SER A 125 -6.54 13.79 -22.72
N LEU A 126 -7.41 13.23 -23.55
CA LEU A 126 -8.22 12.05 -23.23
C LEU A 126 -7.36 10.82 -22.92
N PRO A 127 -6.30 10.49 -23.68
CA PRO A 127 -5.37 9.42 -23.30
C PRO A 127 -4.73 9.65 -21.93
N LEU A 128 -4.34 10.88 -21.61
CA LEU A 128 -3.74 11.20 -20.30
C LEU A 128 -4.73 10.98 -19.16
N ILE A 129 -5.99 11.39 -19.34
CA ILE A 129 -7.07 11.16 -18.37
C ILE A 129 -7.31 9.67 -18.18
N LEU A 130 -7.39 8.89 -19.27
CA LEU A 130 -7.61 7.45 -19.21
C LEU A 130 -6.46 6.71 -18.51
N PHE A 131 -5.21 7.07 -18.81
CA PHE A 131 -4.07 6.48 -18.12
C PHE A 131 -4.02 6.88 -16.64
N PHE A 132 -4.36 8.11 -16.30
CA PHE A 132 -4.46 8.56 -14.92
C PHE A 132 -5.52 7.76 -14.14
N LEU A 133 -6.74 7.64 -14.69
CA LEU A 133 -7.82 6.90 -14.05
C LEU A 133 -7.50 5.40 -13.96
N GLY A 134 -7.09 4.80 -15.08
CA GLY A 134 -6.78 3.37 -15.18
C GLY A 134 -5.66 2.95 -14.23
N SER A 135 -4.58 3.74 -14.15
CA SER A 135 -3.47 3.44 -13.23
C SER A 135 -3.88 3.53 -11.76
N ASN A 136 -4.73 4.49 -11.38
CA ASN A 136 -5.23 4.62 -10.01
C ASN A 136 -6.24 3.53 -9.64
N ILE A 137 -7.16 3.17 -10.54
CA ILE A 137 -8.08 2.05 -10.33
C ILE A 137 -7.29 0.75 -10.15
N TRP A 138 -6.31 0.50 -11.04
CA TRP A 138 -5.44 -0.65 -10.96
C TRP A 138 -4.66 -0.68 -9.64
N PHE A 139 -4.10 0.46 -9.21
CA PHE A 139 -3.34 0.57 -7.97
C PHE A 139 -4.17 0.25 -6.72
N VAL A 140 -5.43 0.70 -6.68
CA VAL A 140 -6.35 0.39 -5.57
C VAL A 140 -6.81 -1.07 -5.60
N SER A 141 -7.07 -1.60 -6.80
CA SER A 141 -7.63 -2.94 -6.97
C SER A 141 -6.59 -4.05 -6.84
N ASN A 142 -5.31 -3.73 -7.06
CA ASN A 142 -4.24 -4.71 -7.06
C ASN A 142 -3.80 -5.08 -5.63
N ARG A 143 -4.36 -6.19 -5.13
CA ARG A 143 -4.00 -6.78 -3.83
C ARG A 143 -2.63 -7.46 -3.80
N LYS A 144 -1.95 -7.60 -4.95
CA LYS A 144 -0.63 -8.26 -5.05
C LYS A 144 0.53 -7.30 -4.77
N ILE A 145 0.27 -6.03 -4.51
CA ILE A 145 1.31 -5.05 -4.16
C ILE A 145 1.87 -5.42 -2.77
N LEU A 146 3.15 -5.74 -2.73
CA LEU A 146 3.86 -6.05 -1.47
C LEU A 146 4.31 -4.75 -0.82
N TRP A 147 3.63 -4.33 0.25
CA TRP A 147 3.93 -3.11 1.01
C TRP A 147 5.11 -3.31 1.99
N ASN A 148 6.28 -3.61 1.44
CA ASN A 148 7.51 -3.70 2.24
C ASN A 148 8.08 -2.31 2.57
N HIS A 149 9.08 -2.28 3.46
CA HIS A 149 9.71 -1.04 3.92
C HIS A 149 10.32 -0.21 2.78
N HIS A 150 10.96 -0.87 1.80
CA HIS A 150 11.57 -0.20 0.65
C HIS A 150 10.52 0.51 -0.22
N LEU A 151 9.39 -0.17 -0.49
CA LEU A 151 8.31 0.38 -1.28
C LEU A 151 7.64 1.54 -0.55
N LEU A 152 7.35 1.39 0.75
CA LEU A 152 6.78 2.47 1.57
C LEU A 152 7.67 3.72 1.57
N HIS A 153 8.99 3.54 1.68
CA HIS A 153 9.94 4.64 1.62
C HIS A 153 9.99 5.30 0.23
N TYR A 154 9.96 4.50 -0.85
CA TYR A 154 9.83 5.02 -2.22
C TYR A 154 8.55 5.84 -2.39
N PHE A 155 7.42 5.28 -1.97
CA PHE A 155 6.09 5.91 -2.07
C PHE A 155 6.03 7.22 -1.27
N GLN A 156 6.63 7.26 -0.09
CA GLN A 156 6.75 8.49 0.70
C GLN A 156 7.56 9.57 -0.02
N LYS A 157 8.70 9.21 -0.62
CA LYS A 157 9.50 10.15 -1.44
C LYS A 157 8.72 10.64 -2.65
N MET A 158 8.03 9.73 -3.33
CA MET A 158 7.18 10.03 -4.47
C MET A 158 6.09 11.03 -4.10
N ILE A 159 5.33 10.81 -3.01
CA ILE A 159 4.30 11.74 -2.53
C ILE A 159 4.88 13.14 -2.28
N ARG A 160 6.04 13.24 -1.62
CA ARG A 160 6.68 14.52 -1.35
C ARG A 160 7.06 15.24 -2.64
N PHE A 161 7.66 14.51 -3.58
CA PHE A 161 8.00 15.05 -4.90
C PHE A 161 6.76 15.52 -5.66
N CYS A 162 5.69 14.72 -5.67
CA CYS A 162 4.41 15.06 -6.29
C CYS A 162 3.82 16.32 -5.69
N ALA A 163 3.81 16.42 -4.36
CA ALA A 163 3.27 17.58 -3.66
C ALA A 163 3.98 18.88 -4.07
N SER A 164 5.30 18.84 -4.29
CA SER A 164 6.03 20.00 -4.79
C SER A 164 5.85 20.22 -6.30
N ALA A 165 6.08 19.19 -7.11
CA ALA A 165 6.20 19.33 -8.55
C ALA A 165 4.85 19.59 -9.22
N LEU A 166 3.81 18.85 -8.82
CA LEU A 166 2.48 18.98 -9.42
C LEU A 166 1.75 20.26 -8.98
N VAL A 167 2.22 20.96 -7.94
CA VAL A 167 1.70 22.28 -7.58
C VAL A 167 2.52 23.38 -8.25
N ALA A 168 3.86 23.27 -8.24
CA ALA A 168 4.73 24.29 -8.81
C ALA A 168 4.59 24.38 -10.34
N LEU A 169 4.49 23.25 -11.03
CA LEU A 169 4.43 23.19 -12.50
C LEU A 169 3.22 23.95 -13.11
N PRO A 170 1.96 23.68 -12.71
CA PRO A 170 0.81 24.40 -13.25
C PRO A 170 0.83 25.90 -12.90
N LEU A 171 1.37 26.28 -11.74
CA LEU A 171 1.55 27.69 -11.37
C LEU A 171 2.59 28.38 -12.27
N ALA A 172 3.69 27.70 -12.59
CA ALA A 172 4.69 28.21 -13.52
C ALA A 172 4.09 28.37 -14.93
N PHE A 173 3.33 27.40 -15.43
CA PHE A 173 2.63 27.51 -16.70
C PHE A 173 1.60 28.64 -16.72
N PHE A 174 0.88 28.83 -15.62
CA PHE A 174 -0.05 29.95 -15.47
C PHE A 174 0.67 31.31 -15.55
N ALA A 175 1.79 31.45 -14.84
CA ALA A 175 2.60 32.67 -14.88
C ALA A 175 3.15 32.94 -16.28
N ILE A 176 3.71 31.92 -16.94
CA ILE A 176 4.21 32.03 -18.32
C ILE A 176 3.08 32.45 -19.26
N ARG A 177 1.88 31.86 -19.11
CA ARG A 177 0.73 32.20 -19.94
C ARG A 177 0.34 33.67 -19.79
N ILE A 178 0.28 34.20 -18.57
CA ILE A 178 -0.02 35.61 -18.30
C ILE A 178 1.03 36.52 -18.97
N ILE A 179 2.31 36.16 -18.92
CA ILE A 179 3.38 36.94 -19.57
C ILE A 179 3.16 36.99 -21.08
N ILE A 180 2.84 35.85 -21.70
CA ILE A 180 2.63 35.75 -23.16
C ILE A 180 1.39 36.54 -23.61
N THR A 181 0.28 36.42 -22.88
CA THR A 181 -1.01 37.03 -23.29
C THR A 181 -1.25 38.42 -22.73
N SER A 182 -0.42 38.87 -21.77
CA SER A 182 -0.57 40.11 -21.00
C SER A 182 -1.93 40.26 -20.30
N LYS A 183 -2.65 39.15 -20.08
CA LYS A 183 -3.97 39.14 -19.44
C LYS A 183 -4.22 37.82 -18.72
N ILE A 184 -5.13 37.83 -17.76
CA ILE A 184 -5.63 36.60 -17.13
C ILE A 184 -6.79 36.08 -17.96
N GLU A 185 -6.58 34.94 -18.62
CA GLU A 185 -7.63 34.26 -19.38
C GLU A 185 -8.51 33.43 -18.45
N LEU A 186 -9.83 33.57 -18.61
CA LEU A 186 -10.81 32.90 -17.74
C LEU A 186 -10.68 31.37 -17.82
N PHE A 187 -10.46 30.83 -19.03
CA PHE A 187 -10.22 29.40 -19.21
C PHE A 187 -9.03 28.93 -18.37
N THR A 188 -7.88 29.60 -18.51
CA THR A 188 -6.65 29.24 -17.83
C THR A 188 -6.79 29.31 -16.32
N LEU A 189 -7.45 30.35 -15.80
CA LEU A 189 -7.72 30.49 -14.37
C LEU A 189 -8.61 29.36 -13.85
N ASN A 190 -9.73 29.10 -14.51
CA ASN A 190 -10.66 28.04 -14.11
C ASN A 190 -10.01 26.66 -14.19
N TYR A 191 -9.23 26.41 -15.24
CA TYR A 191 -8.52 25.15 -15.42
C TYR A 191 -7.45 24.96 -14.33
N LEU A 192 -6.70 26.01 -13.97
CA LEU A 192 -5.73 25.96 -12.87
C LEU A 192 -6.42 25.59 -11.55
N ILE A 193 -7.54 26.23 -11.22
CA ILE A 193 -8.29 25.93 -9.98
C ILE A 193 -8.76 24.47 -9.98
N ALA A 194 -9.34 24.00 -11.08
CA ALA A 194 -9.78 22.61 -11.22
C ALA A 194 -8.60 21.64 -11.08
N TYR A 195 -7.47 21.92 -11.75
CA TYR A 195 -6.26 21.11 -11.69
C TYR A 195 -5.70 21.00 -10.26
N LEU A 196 -5.59 22.13 -9.55
CA LEU A 196 -5.10 22.16 -8.17
C LEU A 196 -6.06 21.42 -7.23
N THR A 197 -7.36 21.52 -7.46
CA THR A 197 -8.38 20.77 -6.69
C THR A 197 -8.20 19.26 -6.88
N VAL A 198 -8.10 18.79 -8.12
CA VAL A 198 -7.86 17.36 -8.44
C VAL A 198 -6.54 16.90 -7.85
N THR A 199 -5.48 17.70 -7.96
CA THR A 199 -4.16 17.40 -7.40
C THR A 199 -4.20 17.29 -5.88
N GLY A 200 -4.92 18.20 -5.21
CA GLY A 200 -5.13 18.16 -3.75
C GLY A 200 -5.86 16.89 -3.31
N CYS A 201 -6.95 16.55 -3.99
CA CYS A 201 -7.68 15.30 -3.75
C CYS A 201 -6.79 14.06 -3.97
N TYR A 202 -5.98 14.07 -5.03
CA TYR A 202 -5.07 12.97 -5.35
C TYR A 202 -3.96 12.80 -4.30
N LEU A 203 -3.34 13.89 -3.85
CA LEU A 203 -2.34 13.86 -2.77
C LEU A 203 -2.93 13.37 -1.45
N PHE A 204 -4.15 13.79 -1.14
CA PHE A 204 -4.88 13.29 0.02
C PHE A 204 -5.12 11.78 -0.07
N PHE A 205 -5.57 11.30 -1.24
CA PHE A 205 -5.75 9.87 -1.51
C PHE A 205 -4.44 9.09 -1.34
N LEU A 206 -3.32 9.57 -1.89
CA LEU A 206 -2.01 8.92 -1.73
C LEU A 206 -1.57 8.89 -0.25
N ALA A 207 -1.79 9.98 0.49
CA ALA A 207 -1.45 10.06 1.90
C ALA A 207 -2.30 9.08 2.74
N MET A 208 -3.59 8.94 2.42
CA MET A 208 -4.47 7.95 3.06
C MET A 208 -3.97 6.53 2.79
N MET A 209 -3.63 6.20 1.54
CA MET A 209 -3.08 4.90 1.16
C MET A 209 -1.75 4.61 1.88
N TYR A 210 -0.86 5.59 1.97
CA TYR A 210 0.40 5.43 2.70
C TYR A 210 0.18 5.15 4.18
N ARG A 211 -0.74 5.88 4.85
CA ARG A 211 -1.03 5.69 6.28
C ARG A 211 -1.60 4.31 6.57
N ARG A 212 -2.55 3.85 5.76
CA ARG A 212 -3.17 2.53 5.89
C ARG A 212 -2.11 1.41 5.86
N ASN A 213 -1.28 1.41 4.82
CA ASN A 213 -0.27 0.37 4.63
C ASN A 213 0.98 0.52 5.51
N LYS A 214 1.08 1.60 6.30
CA LYS A 214 2.13 1.77 7.32
C LYS A 214 1.70 1.21 8.68
N GLN A 215 0.40 1.26 8.98
CA GLN A 215 -0.18 0.86 10.27
C GLN A 215 -0.56 -0.62 10.33
N ASP A 216 -0.95 -1.21 9.19
CA ASP A 216 -1.02 -2.65 8.99
C ASP A 216 0.38 -3.25 8.91
#